data_AF-T0RWC8-F1
#
_entry.id   AF-T0RWC8-F1
#
_cell.length_a   1.000
_cell.length_b   1.000
_cell.length_c   1.000
_cell.angle_alpha   90.00
_cell.angle_beta   90.00
_cell.angle_gamma   90.00
#
_symmetry.space_group_name_H-M   'P 1'
#
loop_
_entity.id
_entity.type
_entity.pdbx_description
1 polymer ?
#
loop_
_entity_poly.entity_id
_entity_poly.type
_entity_poly.pdbx_seq_one_letter_code
_entity_poly.pdbx_strand_id
1 'polypeptide(L)'
;QAAVAKELGADAENWLVFHGGSGSELSEIHETLGYGVIKMNIDTDTQYAYSRAVVDHVFKNYDAMLKIEGEVGNKKFYDPRAWSKKAEESMTERIAQACKDLKSDGKSILL
;
A
#
# COMPACT_ATOMS: atom_id res chain seq x y z
N GLN A 1 20.37 -13.26 -9.03
CA GLN A 1 21.76 -13.17 -8.52
C GLN A 1 22.61 -14.39 -8.88
N ALA A 2 22.06 -15.61 -8.95
CA ALA A 2 22.83 -16.82 -9.31
C ALA A 2 23.69 -16.70 -10.58
N ALA A 3 23.18 -16.09 -11.65
CA ALA A 3 23.96 -15.86 -12.88
C ALA A 3 25.13 -14.88 -12.66
N VAL A 4 24.90 -13.80 -11.90
CA VAL A 4 25.95 -12.83 -11.54
C VAL A 4 27.03 -13.51 -10.69
N ALA A 5 26.64 -14.26 -9.67
CA ALA A 5 27.57 -14.98 -8.81
C ALA A 5 28.39 -16.03 -9.57
N LYS A 6 27.77 -16.71 -10.55
CA LYS A 6 28.45 -17.71 -11.39
C LYS A 6 29.55 -17.08 -12.25
N GLU A 7 29.28 -15.92 -12.86
CA GLU A 7 30.20 -15.29 -13.80
C GLU A 7 31.24 -14.40 -13.11
N LEU A 8 30.88 -13.73 -12.01
CA LEU A 8 31.68 -12.68 -11.37
C LEU A 8 32.13 -13.01 -9.93
N GLY A 9 31.70 -14.15 -9.38
CA GLY A 9 31.97 -14.55 -8.00
C GLY A 9 30.91 -14.05 -7.01
N ALA A 10 30.89 -14.65 -5.81
CA ALA A 10 29.87 -14.39 -4.79
C ALA A 10 29.86 -12.94 -4.28
N ASP A 11 31.01 -12.28 -4.24
CA ASP A 11 31.14 -10.88 -3.78
C ASP A 11 30.51 -9.86 -4.75
N ALA A 12 30.10 -10.29 -5.94
CA ALA A 12 29.45 -9.46 -6.94
C ALA A 12 27.91 -9.46 -6.84
N GLU A 13 27.31 -10.18 -5.88
CA GLU A 13 25.86 -10.17 -5.69
C GLU A 13 25.34 -8.78 -5.27
N ASN A 14 24.16 -8.43 -5.76
CA ASN A 14 23.52 -7.16 -5.49
C ASN A 14 22.19 -7.32 -4.78
N TRP A 15 21.87 -6.34 -3.94
CA TRP A 15 20.53 -6.17 -3.38
C TRP A 15 19.63 -5.47 -4.39
N LEU A 16 18.69 -6.22 -4.95
CA LEU A 16 17.83 -5.70 -6.01
C LEU A 16 16.58 -4.99 -5.43
N VAL A 17 16.17 -3.94 -6.13
CA VAL A 17 14.98 -3.15 -5.83
C VAL A 17 14.04 -3.18 -7.03
N PHE A 18 12.77 -3.58 -6.81
CA PHE A 18 11.72 -3.51 -7.81
C PHE A 18 10.97 -2.17 -7.68
N HIS A 19 11.21 -1.26 -8.62
CA HIS A 19 10.47 -0.01 -8.75
C HIS A 19 9.16 -0.23 -9.52
N GLY A 20 8.09 0.47 -9.12
CA GLY A 20 6.82 0.44 -9.85
C GLY A 20 6.00 -0.83 -9.64
N GLY A 21 5.99 -1.40 -8.43
CA GLY A 21 5.26 -2.66 -8.15
C GLY A 21 3.73 -2.51 -7.99
N SER A 22 3.17 -1.31 -8.21
CA SER A 22 1.70 -1.12 -8.18
C SER A 22 1.09 -1.61 -9.48
N GLY A 23 0.02 -2.41 -9.39
CA GLY A 23 -0.63 -3.02 -10.56
C GLY A 23 0.10 -4.20 -11.22
N SER A 24 1.22 -4.66 -10.67
CA SER A 24 1.87 -5.91 -11.13
C SER A 24 1.04 -7.14 -10.78
N GLU A 25 1.13 -8.16 -11.63
CA GLU A 25 0.52 -9.45 -11.34
C GLU A 25 1.30 -10.19 -10.24
N LEU A 26 0.61 -11.00 -9.43
CA LEU A 26 1.25 -11.75 -8.34
C LEU A 26 2.38 -12.66 -8.84
N SER A 27 2.23 -13.25 -10.03
CA SER A 27 3.25 -14.07 -10.66
C SER A 27 4.53 -13.29 -10.96
N GLU A 28 4.41 -12.06 -11.44
CA GLU A 28 5.55 -11.18 -11.75
C GLU A 28 6.29 -10.82 -10.46
N ILE A 29 5.54 -10.45 -9.40
CA ILE A 29 6.12 -10.18 -8.08
C ILE A 29 6.92 -11.39 -7.60
N HIS A 30 6.33 -12.58 -7.61
CA HIS A 30 6.99 -13.81 -7.16
C HIS A 30 8.23 -14.18 -7.99
N GLU A 31 8.19 -13.94 -9.29
CA GLU A 31 9.33 -14.17 -10.18
C GLU A 31 10.52 -13.29 -9.77
N THR A 32 10.29 -12.00 -9.48
CA THR A 32 11.37 -11.09 -9.05
C THR A 32 12.02 -11.50 -7.72
N LEU A 33 11.26 -12.11 -6.80
CA LEU A 33 11.81 -12.64 -5.55
C LEU A 33 12.83 -13.76 -5.83
N GLY A 34 12.57 -14.60 -6.85
CA GLY A 34 13.51 -15.63 -7.31
C GLY A 34 14.82 -15.05 -7.87
N TYR A 35 14.80 -13.80 -8.33
CA TYR A 35 15.97 -13.11 -8.85
C TYR A 35 16.83 -12.41 -7.79
N GLY A 36 16.30 -12.28 -6.56
CA GLY A 36 16.98 -11.64 -5.43
C GLY A 36 16.51 -10.21 -5.14
N VAL A 37 15.29 -9.83 -5.55
CA VAL A 37 14.66 -8.58 -5.09
C VAL A 37 14.37 -8.67 -3.60
N ILE A 38 14.82 -7.65 -2.85
CA ILE A 38 14.61 -7.54 -1.41
C ILE A 38 13.71 -6.35 -1.02
N LYS A 39 13.40 -5.46 -1.96
CA LYS A 39 12.57 -4.28 -1.74
C LYS A 39 11.73 -4.00 -2.97
N MET A 40 10.43 -3.80 -2.78
CA MET A 40 9.52 -3.34 -3.81
C MET A 40 8.93 -1.98 -3.43
N ASN A 41 8.86 -1.04 -4.38
CA ASN A 41 8.15 0.22 -4.18
C ASN A 41 6.68 0.08 -4.58
N ILE A 42 5.78 0.49 -3.68
CA ILE A 42 4.34 0.55 -3.90
C ILE A 42 3.89 1.94 -3.49
N ASP A 43 3.23 2.66 -4.38
CA ASP A 43 2.78 4.03 -4.12
C ASP A 43 1.36 4.23 -4.67
N THR A 44 1.15 4.04 -5.98
CA THR A 44 -0.15 4.25 -6.63
C THR A 44 -1.27 3.41 -6.01
N ASP A 45 -1.01 2.14 -5.70
CA ASP A 45 -2.05 1.29 -5.08
C ASP A 45 -2.40 1.75 -3.66
N THR A 46 -1.41 2.22 -2.89
CA THR A 46 -1.65 2.77 -1.54
C THR A 46 -2.34 4.12 -1.58
N GLN A 47 -2.01 4.99 -2.55
CA GLN A 47 -2.71 6.24 -2.81
C GLN A 47 -4.19 5.97 -3.14
N TYR A 48 -4.45 5.00 -4.01
CA TYR A 48 -5.81 4.61 -4.37
C TYR A 48 -6.57 4.06 -3.16
N ALA A 49 -5.99 3.11 -2.41
CA ALA A 49 -6.62 2.53 -1.23
C ALA A 49 -7.00 3.59 -0.18
N TYR A 50 -6.10 4.56 0.07
CA TYR A 50 -6.38 5.67 0.97
C TYR A 50 -7.51 6.56 0.44
N SER A 51 -7.37 7.04 -0.80
CA SER A 51 -8.30 7.99 -1.42
C SER A 51 -9.70 7.39 -1.59
N ARG A 52 -9.79 6.10 -1.91
CA ARG A 52 -11.05 5.37 -2.09
C ARG A 52 -11.92 5.40 -0.84
N ALA A 53 -11.33 5.31 0.35
CA ALA A 53 -12.05 5.38 1.62
C ALA A 53 -12.53 6.81 1.94
N VAL A 54 -11.72 7.82 1.62
CA VAL A 54 -12.12 9.24 1.76
C VAL A 54 -13.31 9.55 0.86
N VAL A 55 -13.22 9.18 -0.42
CA VAL A 55 -14.28 9.39 -1.42
C VAL A 55 -15.58 8.69 -1.01
N ASP A 56 -15.49 7.47 -0.47
CA ASP A 56 -16.66 6.74 0.05
C ASP A 56 -17.37 7.50 1.17
N HIS A 57 -16.60 7.99 2.15
CA HIS A 57 -17.13 8.73 3.30
C HIS A 57 -17.75 10.05 2.85
N VAL A 58 -17.12 10.77 1.93
CA VAL A 58 -17.66 12.04 1.41
C VAL A 58 -19.00 11.83 0.71
N PHE A 59 -19.08 10.89 -0.23
CA PHE A 59 -20.32 10.72 -1.01
C PHE A 59 -21.48 10.17 -0.18
N LYS A 60 -21.22 9.28 0.78
CA LYS A 60 -22.27 8.73 1.65
C LYS A 60 -22.81 9.72 2.68
N ASN A 61 -22.08 10.80 2.96
CA ASN A 61 -22.40 11.74 4.03
C ASN A 61 -22.37 13.20 3.55
N TYR A 62 -22.61 13.45 2.26
CA TYR A 62 -22.36 14.75 1.64
C TYR A 62 -23.12 15.90 2.32
N ASP A 63 -24.38 15.64 2.69
CA ASP A 63 -25.29 16.56 3.36
C ASP A 63 -24.86 16.85 4.80
N ALA A 64 -24.38 15.83 5.51
CA ALA A 64 -23.84 15.94 6.84
C ALA A 64 -22.44 16.59 6.87
N MET A 65 -21.69 16.56 5.77
CA MET A 65 -20.37 17.17 5.68
C MET A 65 -20.41 18.65 5.27
N LEU A 66 -21.48 19.09 4.61
CA LEU A 66 -21.65 20.45 4.11
C LEU A 66 -22.68 21.23 4.94
N LYS A 67 -22.65 22.56 4.81
CA LYS A 67 -23.70 23.44 5.32
C LYS A 67 -24.67 23.72 4.18
N ILE A 68 -25.80 23.02 4.14
CA ILE A 68 -26.80 23.11 3.07
C ILE A 68 -28.06 23.77 3.63
N GLU A 69 -28.64 24.73 2.90
CA GLU A 69 -29.95 25.32 3.21
C GLU A 69 -30.14 25.85 4.65
N GLY A 70 -29.07 26.39 5.26
CA GLY A 70 -29.11 26.94 6.62
C GLY A 70 -28.72 25.95 7.72
N GLU A 71 -28.49 24.68 7.38
CA GLU A 71 -27.92 23.69 8.29
C GLU A 71 -26.45 23.98 8.61
N VAL A 72 -25.99 23.49 9.76
CA VAL A 72 -24.63 23.74 10.27
C VAL A 72 -23.63 22.62 9.92
N GLY A 73 -24.08 21.59 9.20
CA GLY A 73 -23.35 20.35 9.02
C GLY A 73 -23.25 19.56 10.32
N ASN A 74 -22.62 18.39 10.27
CA ASN A 74 -22.49 17.50 11.41
C ASN A 74 -21.03 17.17 11.71
N LYS A 75 -20.57 17.64 12.87
CA LYS A 75 -19.19 17.45 13.34
C LYS A 75 -18.73 16.00 13.31
N LYS A 76 -19.62 15.04 13.55
CA LYS A 76 -19.27 13.61 13.52
C LYS A 76 -18.79 13.15 12.14
N PHE A 77 -19.16 13.85 11.07
CA PHE A 77 -18.84 13.47 9.69
C PHE A 77 -17.78 14.36 9.06
N TYR A 78 -17.78 15.67 9.34
CA TYR A 78 -16.76 16.57 8.80
C TYR A 78 -15.45 16.57 9.61
N ASP A 79 -15.45 16.11 10.87
CA ASP A 79 -14.21 15.98 11.66
C ASP A 79 -13.22 15.10 10.89
N PRO A 80 -12.01 15.61 10.56
CA PRO A 80 -11.05 14.88 9.75
C PRO A 80 -10.76 13.47 10.24
N ARG A 81 -10.78 13.28 11.56
CA ARG A 81 -10.50 11.99 12.19
C ARG A 81 -11.53 10.91 11.84
N ALA A 82 -12.76 11.31 11.47
CA ALA A 82 -13.81 10.38 11.12
C ALA A 82 -13.54 9.66 9.79
N TRP A 83 -12.99 10.36 8.80
CA TRP A 83 -12.66 9.79 7.48
C TRP A 83 -11.19 9.42 7.36
N SER A 84 -10.26 10.13 8.01
CA SER A 84 -8.83 9.82 7.93
C SER A 84 -8.53 8.46 8.56
N LYS A 85 -9.21 8.10 9.66
CA LYS A 85 -9.10 6.78 10.28
C LYS A 85 -9.48 5.65 9.31
N LYS A 86 -10.59 5.81 8.58
CA LYS A 86 -11.03 4.82 7.57
C LYS A 86 -10.05 4.73 6.40
N ALA A 87 -9.46 5.86 6.01
CA ALA A 87 -8.45 5.91 4.95
C ALA A 87 -7.14 5.22 5.37
N GLU A 88 -6.70 5.44 6.62
CA GLU A 88 -5.55 4.75 7.22
C GLU A 88 -5.80 3.24 7.34
N GLU A 89 -6.98 2.81 7.79
CA GLU A 89 -7.37 1.39 7.85
C GLU A 89 -7.32 0.73 6.46
N SER A 90 -7.93 1.37 5.45
CA SER A 90 -7.92 0.89 4.05
C SER A 90 -6.51 0.79 3.47
N MET A 91 -5.66 1.80 3.70
CA MET A 91 -4.26 1.75 3.26
C MET A 91 -3.46 0.68 4.02
N THR A 92 -3.74 0.48 5.31
CA THR A 92 -3.11 -0.57 6.13
C THR A 92 -3.44 -1.95 5.59
N GLU A 93 -4.69 -2.20 5.21
CA GLU A 93 -5.10 -3.45 4.56
C GLU A 93 -4.35 -3.68 3.24
N ARG A 94 -4.18 -2.63 2.43
CA ARG A 94 -3.40 -2.72 1.18
C ARG A 94 -1.92 -3.02 1.43
N ILE A 95 -1.32 -2.44 2.47
CA ILE A 95 0.06 -2.72 2.88
C ILE A 95 0.18 -4.15 3.40
N ALA A 96 -0.78 -4.63 4.21
CA ALA A 96 -0.79 -6.00 4.70
C ALA A 96 -0.86 -7.02 3.55
N GLN A 97 -1.65 -6.74 2.51
CA GLN A 97 -1.65 -7.55 1.29
C GLN A 97 -0.27 -7.56 0.63
N ALA A 98 0.39 -6.41 0.48
CA ALA A 98 1.73 -6.35 -0.08
C ALA A 98 2.76 -7.18 0.71
N CYS A 99 2.68 -7.21 2.04
CA CYS A 99 3.55 -8.06 2.86
C CYS A 99 3.33 -9.56 2.58
N LYS A 100 2.09 -9.97 2.31
CA LYS A 100 1.76 -11.35 1.90
C LYS A 100 2.31 -11.64 0.51
N ASP A 101 2.09 -10.76 -0.45
CA ASP A 101 2.57 -10.90 -1.84
C ASP A 101 4.11 -10.99 -1.90
N LEU A 102 4.80 -10.21 -1.06
CA LEU A 102 6.26 -10.21 -0.92
C LEU A 102 6.79 -11.33 -0.02
N LYS A 103 5.92 -12.18 0.54
CA LYS A 103 6.26 -13.29 1.46
C LYS A 103 7.06 -12.84 2.69
N SER A 104 6.84 -11.60 3.16
CA SER A 104 7.44 -11.04 4.38
C SER A 104 6.51 -11.13 5.61
N ASP A 105 5.23 -11.45 5.40
CA ASP A 105 4.26 -11.64 6.49
C ASP A 105 4.74 -12.67 7.54
N GLY A 106 4.59 -12.34 8.82
CA GLY A 106 5.04 -13.16 9.94
C GLY A 106 6.56 -13.28 10.13
N LYS A 107 7.39 -12.50 9.42
CA LYS A 107 8.86 -12.56 9.48
C LYS A 107 9.52 -11.31 10.08
N SER A 108 8.81 -10.60 10.95
CA SER A 108 9.38 -9.48 11.69
C SER A 108 10.56 -9.96 12.54
N ILE A 109 11.66 -9.18 12.56
CA ILE A 109 12.81 -9.43 13.44
C ILE A 109 12.62 -8.83 14.85
N LEU A 110 11.51 -8.13 15.06
CA LEU A 110 11.16 -7.46 16.32
C LEU A 110 10.09 -8.20 17.13
N LEU A 111 9.61 -9.35 16.63
CA LEU A 111 8.67 -10.25 17.30
C LEU A 111 9.41 -11.51 17.75
#